data_AF-A0AAP9XXG0-F1
#
_entry.id   AF-A0AAP9XXG0-F1
#
_cell.length_a   1.000
_cell.length_b   1.000
_cell.length_c   1.000
_cell.angle_alpha   90.00
_cell.angle_beta   90.00
_cell.angle_gamma   90.00
#
_symmetry.space_group_name_H-M   'P 1'
#
loop_
_entity.id
_entity.type
_entity.pdbx_description
1 polymer ?
#
loop_
_entity_poly.entity_id
_entity_poly.type
_entity_poly.pdbx_seq_one_letter_code
_entity_poly.pdbx_strand_id
1 'polypeptide(L)'
;MMEWFYQIPGVDELSSAESFFQFFAVPYQPERLGRCCLPVLTTFHRKLRAEVPLQNRLEENARASWLLARRLLAESYRQQFQEEEE
;
A
#
# COMPACT_ATOMS: atom_id res chain seq x y z
N MET A 1 -2.05 8.46 -14.49
CA MET A 1 -3.11 7.53 -14.03
C MET A 1 -2.40 6.39 -13.28
N MET A 2 -2.97 5.82 -12.21
CA MET A 2 -2.29 4.84 -11.33
C MET A 2 -2.24 3.41 -11.93
N GLU A 3 -1.99 3.31 -13.24
CA GLU A 3 -2.20 2.08 -14.02
C GLU A 3 -1.28 0.93 -13.60
N TRP A 4 -0.05 1.22 -13.17
CA TRP A 4 0.90 0.20 -12.71
C TRP A 4 0.43 -0.56 -11.48
N PHE A 5 -0.32 0.09 -10.58
CA PHE A 5 -0.79 -0.58 -9.37
C PHE A 5 -1.78 -1.68 -9.73
N TYR A 6 -2.67 -1.41 -10.70
CA TYR A 6 -3.62 -2.37 -11.25
C TYR A 6 -2.99 -3.45 -12.13
N GLN A 7 -1.71 -3.32 -12.51
CA GLN A 7 -0.97 -4.38 -13.20
C GLN A 7 -0.51 -5.50 -12.25
N ILE A 8 -0.57 -5.28 -10.93
CA ILE A 8 -0.24 -6.32 -9.96
C ILE A 8 -1.32 -7.42 -10.02
N PRO A 9 -0.96 -8.68 -10.34
CA PRO A 9 -1.96 -9.74 -10.50
C PRO A 9 -2.68 -10.00 -9.17
N GLY A 10 -4.02 -9.90 -9.16
CA GLY A 10 -4.86 -10.12 -7.97
C GLY A 10 -5.09 -8.89 -7.10
N VAL A 11 -4.53 -7.73 -7.46
CA VAL A 11 -4.71 -6.47 -6.71
C VAL A 11 -6.10 -5.84 -6.88
N ASP A 12 -6.70 -6.02 -8.06
CA ASP A 12 -8.01 -5.49 -8.42
C ASP A 12 -9.14 -6.21 -7.66
N GLU A 13 -8.88 -7.45 -7.25
CA GLU A 13 -9.78 -8.25 -6.42
C GLU A 13 -9.79 -7.78 -4.95
N LEU A 14 -8.85 -6.91 -4.55
CA LEU A 14 -8.72 -6.42 -3.18
C LEU A 14 -9.65 -5.23 -2.96
N SER A 15 -10.76 -5.48 -2.25
CA SER A 15 -11.77 -4.47 -1.93
C SER A 15 -11.66 -3.91 -0.50
N SER A 16 -10.82 -4.50 0.35
CA SER A 16 -10.70 -4.15 1.78
C SER A 16 -9.26 -3.92 2.19
N ALA A 17 -9.04 -3.03 3.17
CA ALA A 17 -7.73 -2.76 3.75
C ALA A 17 -7.02 -4.07 4.14
N GLU A 18 -7.70 -4.92 4.91
CA GLU A 18 -7.18 -6.21 5.35
C GLU A 18 -6.71 -7.10 4.20
N SER A 19 -7.47 -7.16 3.10
CA SER A 19 -7.09 -7.91 1.91
C SER A 19 -5.76 -7.40 1.34
N PHE A 20 -5.52 -6.07 1.32
CA PHE A 20 -4.21 -5.53 0.93
C PHE A 20 -3.10 -5.99 1.86
N PHE A 21 -3.29 -5.93 3.18
CA PHE A 21 -2.25 -6.37 4.11
C PHE A 21 -1.96 -7.86 4.02
N GLN A 22 -2.99 -8.70 3.87
CA GLN A 22 -2.84 -10.14 3.65
C GLN A 22 -2.14 -10.44 2.32
N PHE A 23 -2.57 -9.81 1.24
CA PHE A 23 -2.01 -10.00 -0.10
C PHE A 23 -0.53 -9.59 -0.16
N PHE A 24 -0.16 -8.46 0.45
CA PHE A 24 1.22 -7.99 0.51
C PHE A 24 2.05 -8.62 1.64
N ALA A 25 1.48 -9.56 2.41
CA ALA A 25 2.09 -10.20 3.57
C ALA A 25 2.76 -9.17 4.52
N VAL A 26 2.04 -8.06 4.78
CA VAL A 26 2.46 -7.02 5.72
C VAL A 26 1.89 -7.35 7.09
N PRO A 27 2.71 -7.45 8.15
CA PRO A 27 2.20 -7.68 9.49
C PRO A 27 1.35 -6.49 9.96
N TYR A 28 0.12 -6.77 10.39
CA TYR A 28 -0.81 -5.78 10.92
C TYR A 28 -1.57 -6.34 12.11
N GLN A 29 -2.11 -5.45 12.95
CA GLN A 29 -3.03 -5.83 14.03
C GLN A 29 -4.45 -5.47 13.59
N PRO A 30 -5.38 -6.43 13.50
CA PRO A 30 -6.73 -6.17 12.97
C PRO A 30 -7.50 -5.15 13.83
N GLU A 31 -7.36 -5.20 15.15
CA GLU A 31 -8.01 -4.27 16.08
C GLU A 31 -7.59 -2.81 15.85
N ARG A 32 -6.33 -2.60 15.48
CA ARG A 32 -5.77 -1.28 15.19
C ARG A 32 -6.09 -0.85 13.77
N LEU A 33 -5.88 -1.75 12.81
CA LEU A 33 -6.19 -1.48 11.41
C LEU A 33 -7.66 -1.10 11.22
N GLY A 34 -8.60 -1.74 11.92
CA GLY A 34 -10.01 -1.36 11.85
C GLY A 34 -10.29 0.09 12.26
N ARG A 35 -9.46 0.68 13.13
CA ARG A 35 -9.60 2.08 13.59
C ARG A 35 -8.91 3.08 12.67
N CYS A 36 -7.78 2.71 12.07
CA CYS A 36 -6.97 3.59 11.22
C CYS A 36 -6.94 3.19 9.73
N CYS A 37 -7.83 2.29 9.27
CA CYS A 37 -7.79 1.77 7.89
C CYS A 37 -7.94 2.87 6.83
N LEU A 38 -8.86 3.81 7.04
CA LEU A 38 -9.13 4.90 6.10
C LEU A 38 -7.92 5.83 5.93
N PRO A 39 -7.30 6.39 7.01
CA PRO A 39 -6.14 7.25 6.85
C PRO A 39 -4.89 6.48 6.39
N VAL A 40 -4.72 5.22 6.77
CA VAL A 40 -3.65 4.34 6.25
C VAL A 40 -3.79 4.18 4.74
N LEU A 41 -4.98 3.82 4.23
CA LEU A 41 -5.23 3.65 2.80
C LEU A 41 -5.09 4.98 2.04
N THR A 42 -5.52 6.08 2.63
CA THR A 42 -5.39 7.42 2.04
C THR A 42 -3.92 7.79 1.86
N THR A 43 -3.10 7.56 2.89
CA THR A 43 -1.66 7.82 2.86
C THR A 43 -0.96 6.89 1.87
N PHE A 44 -1.39 5.62 1.82
CA PHE A 44 -0.89 4.64 0.87
C PHE A 44 -1.16 5.06 -0.58
N HIS A 45 -2.41 5.41 -0.91
CA HIS A 45 -2.77 5.92 -2.24
C HIS A 45 -2.02 7.20 -2.59
N ARG A 46 -1.81 8.11 -1.63
CA ARG A 46 -1.02 9.33 -1.84
C ARG A 46 0.43 9.00 -2.19
N LYS A 47 1.07 8.11 -1.43
CA LYS A 47 2.44 7.65 -1.68
C LYS A 47 2.55 6.91 -3.02
N LEU A 48 1.61 6.01 -3.33
CA LEU A 48 1.55 5.33 -4.63
C LEU A 48 1.55 6.32 -5.78
N ARG A 49 0.73 7.38 -5.69
CA ARG A 49 0.64 8.44 -6.70
C ARG A 49 1.94 9.23 -6.85
N ALA A 50 2.67 9.45 -5.76
CA ALA A 50 3.95 10.15 -5.76
C ALA A 50 5.09 9.32 -6.37
N GLU A 51 5.03 7.98 -6.24
CA GLU A 51 6.05 7.06 -6.76
C GLU A 51 5.81 6.66 -8.24
N VAL A 52 4.65 6.99 -8.83
CA VAL A 52 4.34 6.78 -10.27
C VAL A 52 5.45 7.30 -11.21
N PRO A 53 5.94 8.56 -11.09
CA PRO A 53 6.99 9.06 -11.97
C PRO A 53 8.33 8.32 -11.84
N LEU A 54 8.61 7.66 -10.72
CA LEU A 54 9.84 6.88 -10.50
C LEU A 54 9.78 5.50 -11.16
N GLN A 55 8.62 4.85 -11.18
CA GLN A 55 8.45 3.55 -11.84
C GLN A 55 8.48 3.60 -13.37
N ASN A 56 8.29 4.77 -14.00
CA ASN A 56 8.47 4.92 -15.44
C ASN A 56 9.90 4.61 -15.93
N ARG A 57 10.86 4.45 -15.00
CA ARG A 57 12.25 4.02 -15.25
C ARG A 57 12.54 2.56 -14.87
N LEU A 58 11.66 1.93 -14.10
CA LEU A 58 11.81 0.54 -13.68
C LEU A 58 10.98 -0.30 -14.65
N GLU A 59 11.63 -0.85 -15.66
CA GLU A 59 11.06 -1.77 -16.66
C GLU A 59 10.10 -2.79 -16.03
N GLU A 60 9.03 -3.14 -16.76
CA GLU A 60 7.85 -4.01 -16.53
C GLU A 60 8.01 -5.21 -15.57
N ASN A 61 8.51 -4.99 -14.36
CA ASN A 61 8.78 -6.03 -13.40
C ASN A 61 7.70 -5.99 -12.33
N ALA A 62 6.63 -6.75 -12.57
CA ALA A 62 5.49 -6.87 -11.65
C ALA A 62 5.93 -7.17 -10.20
N ARG A 63 7.05 -7.87 -10.01
CA ARG A 63 7.63 -8.15 -8.69
C ARG A 63 8.20 -6.90 -8.02
N ALA A 64 8.84 -6.00 -8.77
CA ALA A 64 9.35 -4.74 -8.24
C ALA A 64 8.20 -3.83 -7.82
N SER A 65 7.15 -3.74 -8.65
CA SER A 65 5.93 -3.00 -8.32
C SER A 65 5.23 -3.58 -7.08
N TRP A 66 5.18 -4.91 -6.94
CA TRP A 66 4.64 -5.57 -5.75
C TRP A 66 5.44 -5.25 -4.48
N LEU A 67 6.78 -5.31 -4.55
CA LEU A 67 7.66 -4.99 -3.42
C LEU A 67 7.54 -3.52 -3.00
N LEU A 68 7.44 -2.62 -3.98
CA LEU A 68 7.23 -1.19 -3.72
C LEU A 68 5.88 -0.97 -3.03
N ALA A 69 4.79 -1.51 -3.57
CA ALA A 69 3.47 -1.41 -2.96
C ALA A 69 3.46 -1.94 -1.51
N ARG A 70 4.07 -3.11 -1.28
CA ARG A 70 4.24 -3.67 0.06
C ARG A 70 4.97 -2.71 1.01
N ARG A 71 6.05 -2.10 0.55
CA ARG A 71 6.83 -1.15 1.36
C ARG A 71 6.01 0.10 1.69
N LEU A 72 5.34 0.68 0.70
CA LEU A 72 4.52 1.87 0.90
C LEU A 72 3.36 1.59 1.87
N LEU A 73 2.70 0.43 1.77
CA LEU A 73 1.63 0.03 2.67
C LEU A 73 2.14 -0.11 4.12
N ALA A 74 3.29 -0.77 4.31
CA ALA A 74 3.91 -0.91 5.62
C ALA A 74 4.34 0.44 6.22
N GLU A 75 4.87 1.35 5.40
CA GLU A 75 5.21 2.70 5.83
C GLU A 75 3.97 3.51 6.22
N SER A 76 2.91 3.47 5.40
CA SER A 76 1.64 4.14 5.70
C SER A 76 1.01 3.64 6.99
N TYR A 77 1.05 2.33 7.23
CA TYR A 77 0.59 1.73 8.48
C TYR A 77 1.43 2.25 9.66
N ARG A 78 2.76 2.16 9.59
CA ARG A 78 3.67 2.60 10.66
C ARG A 78 3.53 4.09 10.99
N GLN A 79 3.37 4.95 9.99
CA GLN A 79 3.22 6.40 10.18
C GLN A 79 2.01 6.73 11.05
N GLN A 80 0.88 6.04 10.83
CA GLN A 80 -0.32 6.28 11.62
C GLN A 80 -0.14 5.93 13.10
N PHE A 81 0.70 4.96 13.43
CA PHE A 81 1.04 4.67 14.83
C PHE A 81 1.98 5.71 15.46
N GLN A 82 2.85 6.33 14.66
CA GLN A 82 3.72 7.39 15.17
C GLN A 82 2.94 8.67 15.43
N GLU A 83 1.93 8.97 14.60
CA GLU A 83 1.07 10.16 14.76
C GLU A 83 0.05 10.01 15.92
N GLU A 84 -0.32 8.78 16.32
CA GLU A 84 -1.23 8.56 17.48
C GLU A 84 -0.55 8.74 18.85
N GLU A 85 0.78 8.81 18.93
CA GLU A 85 1.53 9.02 20.19
C GLU A 85 1.92 10.49 20.46
N GLU A 86 1.54 11.44 19.59
CA GLU A 86 1.77 12.90 19.77
C GLU A 86 0.56 13.65 20.32
#